data_AF-A0A2D8BWD3-F1
#
_entry.id   AF-A0A2D8BWD3-F1
#
_cell.length_a   1.000
_cell.length_b   1.000
_cell.length_c   1.000
_cell.angle_alpha   90.00
_cell.angle_beta   90.00
_cell.angle_gamma   90.00
#
_symmetry.space_group_name_H-M   'P 1'
#
loop_
_entity.id
_entity.type
_entity.pdbx_description
1 polymer ?
#
loop_
_entity_poly.entity_id
_entity_poly.type
_entity_poly.pdbx_seq_one_letter_code
_entity_poly.pdbx_strand_id
1 'polypeptide(L)'
;MKAKTIEGMKNEMWEKAFEDTSNDRERIIALALHLGADEKTNPYLDFQDMDGYIGNDYLVYTDEEADEAVREYIEETVWAFSPSFLQIHTGVDSNTIKQIQNTQLDSPNEVLTAMIKDFDWFVEDAVCCDGRGHFLAQYDHEENYVSFSNEEGKNVTYFIYRVD
;
A
#
# COMPACT_ATOMS: atom_id res chain seq x y z
N MET A 1 0.18 35.81 -27.28
CA MET A 1 0.34 34.44 -26.75
C MET A 1 -0.94 34.11 -26.00
N LYS A 2 -1.71 33.11 -26.45
CA LYS A 2 -2.91 32.64 -25.72
C LYS A 2 -2.44 31.68 -24.64
N ALA A 3 -2.83 31.93 -23.39
CA ALA A 3 -2.62 30.97 -22.30
C ALA A 3 -3.33 29.66 -22.65
N LYS A 4 -2.62 28.54 -22.55
CA LYS A 4 -3.19 27.19 -22.74
C LYS A 4 -4.03 26.87 -21.50
N THR A 5 -5.18 26.24 -21.69
CA THR A 5 -6.05 25.78 -20.60
C THR A 5 -5.42 24.56 -19.93
N ILE A 6 -5.71 24.33 -18.63
CA ILE A 6 -5.30 23.13 -17.86
C ILE A 6 -5.58 21.84 -18.66
N GLU A 7 -6.67 21.81 -19.39
CA GLU A 7 -7.10 20.72 -20.27
C GLU A 7 -6.22 20.54 -21.52
N GLY A 8 -5.68 21.62 -22.06
CA GLY A 8 -4.73 21.60 -23.20
C GLY A 8 -3.31 21.23 -22.80
N MET A 9 -2.91 21.49 -21.55
CA MET A 9 -1.59 21.10 -21.02
C MET A 9 -1.58 19.64 -20.55
N LYS A 10 -2.72 19.14 -20.03
CA LYS A 10 -2.96 17.70 -19.88
C LYS A 10 -2.79 16.98 -21.21
N ASN A 11 -3.44 17.38 -22.29
CA ASN A 11 -3.30 16.66 -23.56
C ASN A 11 -1.87 16.59 -24.14
N GLU A 12 -1.03 17.62 -23.99
CA GLU A 12 0.35 17.59 -24.54
C GLU A 12 1.36 16.87 -23.62
N MET A 13 1.22 16.98 -22.29
CA MET A 13 2.08 16.26 -21.34
C MET A 13 1.78 14.76 -21.34
N TRP A 14 0.53 14.39 -21.64
CA TRP A 14 0.04 13.02 -21.59
C TRP A 14 0.19 12.25 -22.91
N GLU A 15 0.57 12.87 -24.02
CA GLU A 15 0.86 12.13 -25.27
C GLU A 15 2.33 11.67 -25.37
N LYS A 16 3.25 12.27 -24.61
CA LYS A 16 4.69 11.99 -24.73
C LYS A 16 5.23 10.91 -23.79
N ALA A 17 4.48 10.55 -22.75
CA ALA A 17 4.94 9.60 -21.75
C ALA A 17 4.63 8.12 -22.09
N PHE A 18 4.04 7.80 -23.25
CA PHE A 18 3.31 6.54 -23.42
C PHE A 18 3.71 5.67 -24.62
N GLU A 19 4.39 4.55 -24.33
CA GLU A 19 4.37 3.30 -25.09
C GLU A 19 4.34 2.08 -24.12
N ASP A 20 3.53 2.06 -23.05
CA ASP A 20 3.04 0.78 -22.48
C ASP A 20 1.84 0.92 -21.50
N THR A 21 1.19 -0.22 -21.25
CA THR A 21 -0.09 -0.56 -20.57
C THR A 21 -0.82 0.42 -19.62
N SER A 22 -2.16 0.49 -19.77
CA SER A 22 -3.04 1.46 -19.09
C SER A 22 -3.17 1.33 -17.55
N ASN A 23 -2.76 0.21 -16.94
CA ASN A 23 -2.85 0.02 -15.49
C ASN A 23 -1.73 0.74 -14.73
N ASP A 24 -0.54 0.82 -15.30
CA ASP A 24 0.59 1.52 -14.66
C ASP A 24 0.41 3.04 -14.77
N ARG A 25 -0.29 3.49 -15.82
CA ARG A 25 -0.62 4.90 -16.04
C ARG A 25 -1.34 5.54 -14.86
N GLU A 26 -2.43 4.93 -14.38
CA GLU A 26 -3.22 5.50 -13.30
C GLU A 26 -2.45 5.56 -11.99
N ARG A 27 -1.57 4.57 -11.74
CA ARG A 27 -0.68 4.54 -10.57
C ARG A 27 0.39 5.62 -10.63
N ILE A 28 1.02 5.81 -11.79
CA ILE A 28 1.99 6.88 -12.04
C ILE A 28 1.36 8.25 -11.77
N ILE A 29 0.12 8.46 -12.23
CA ILE A 29 -0.62 9.70 -11.98
C ILE A 29 -0.91 9.88 -10.49
N ALA A 30 -1.37 8.82 -9.81
CA ALA A 30 -1.64 8.86 -8.37
C ALA A 30 -0.39 9.26 -7.57
N LEU A 31 0.74 8.60 -7.84
CA LEU A 31 2.01 8.88 -7.18
C LEU A 31 2.49 10.31 -7.47
N ALA A 32 2.46 10.73 -8.73
CA ALA A 32 2.88 12.09 -9.10
C ALA A 32 2.04 13.16 -8.38
N LEU A 33 0.72 12.97 -8.31
CA LEU A 33 -0.18 13.88 -7.57
C LEU A 33 0.13 13.90 -6.07
N HIS A 34 0.41 12.74 -5.46
CA HIS A 34 0.81 12.64 -4.06
C HIS A 34 2.12 13.38 -3.77
N LEU A 35 3.11 13.27 -4.65
CA LEU A 35 4.40 13.98 -4.55
C LEU A 35 4.30 15.47 -4.90
N GLY A 36 3.09 15.98 -5.14
CA GLY A 36 2.85 17.40 -5.34
C GLY A 36 3.14 17.87 -6.76
N ALA A 37 2.95 17.01 -7.77
CA ALA A 37 2.88 17.43 -9.17
C ALA A 37 1.68 18.37 -9.38
N ASP A 38 1.91 19.66 -9.11
CA ASP A 38 1.08 20.80 -9.51
C ASP A 38 1.90 21.64 -10.51
N GLU A 39 1.21 22.10 -11.56
CA GLU A 39 1.68 23.02 -12.61
C GLU A 39 2.50 24.22 -12.08
N LYS A 40 2.27 24.63 -10.82
CA LYS A 40 2.87 25.82 -10.19
C LYS A 40 4.02 25.54 -9.23
N THR A 41 4.11 24.35 -8.64
CA THR A 41 5.05 24.07 -7.54
C THR A 41 6.21 23.17 -7.93
N ASN A 42 6.03 22.24 -8.87
CA ASN A 42 7.11 21.34 -9.24
C ASN A 42 7.07 20.89 -10.72
N PRO A 43 7.51 21.74 -11.66
CA PRO A 43 7.56 21.41 -13.10
C PRO A 43 8.65 20.39 -13.47
N TYR A 44 9.37 19.84 -12.49
CA TYR A 44 10.50 18.93 -12.66
C TYR A 44 10.25 17.50 -12.16
N LEU A 45 9.05 17.17 -11.68
CA LEU A 45 8.66 15.77 -11.52
C LEU A 45 8.55 15.17 -12.91
N ASP A 46 9.64 14.53 -13.36
CA ASP A 46 9.65 13.77 -14.60
C ASP A 46 8.79 12.53 -14.36
N PHE A 47 7.62 12.49 -15.00
CA PHE A 47 6.69 11.36 -14.89
C PHE A 47 7.33 10.04 -15.33
N GLN A 48 8.42 10.09 -16.12
CA GLN A 48 9.21 8.91 -16.48
C GLN A 48 9.98 8.32 -15.30
N ASP A 49 10.34 9.13 -14.30
CA ASP A 49 11.02 8.64 -13.09
C ASP A 49 10.03 8.00 -12.09
N MET A 50 8.74 8.34 -12.19
CA MET A 50 7.69 7.83 -11.28
C MET A 50 7.53 6.31 -11.35
N ASP A 51 7.63 5.74 -12.55
CA ASP A 51 7.56 4.29 -12.75
C ASP A 51 8.68 3.58 -11.98
N GLY A 52 9.89 4.17 -11.98
CA GLY A 52 11.02 3.65 -11.21
C GLY A 52 10.86 3.70 -9.70
N TYR A 53 9.94 4.53 -9.18
CA TYR A 53 9.64 4.61 -7.75
C TYR A 53 8.56 3.61 -7.31
N ILE A 54 7.66 3.20 -8.21
CA ILE A 54 6.61 2.24 -7.89
C ILE A 54 7.22 0.84 -7.74
N GLY A 55 6.92 0.18 -6.63
CA GLY A 55 7.48 -1.12 -6.24
C GLY A 55 8.87 -1.05 -5.61
N ASN A 56 9.55 0.11 -5.66
CA ASN A 56 10.84 0.33 -5.01
C ASN A 56 10.70 1.19 -3.77
N ASP A 57 10.25 2.44 -3.94
CA ASP A 57 10.15 3.45 -2.88
C ASP A 57 8.69 3.62 -2.42
N TYR A 58 7.74 3.29 -3.30
CA TYR A 58 6.30 3.41 -3.04
C TYR A 58 5.52 2.18 -3.53
N LEU A 59 4.49 1.79 -2.78
CA LEU A 59 3.44 0.90 -3.25
C LEU A 59 2.22 1.75 -3.64
N VAL A 60 1.62 1.46 -4.79
CA VAL A 60 0.43 2.17 -5.30
C VAL A 60 -0.64 1.16 -5.69
N TYR A 61 -1.70 1.10 -4.88
CA TYR A 61 -2.71 0.06 -4.95
C TYR A 61 -4.11 0.63 -5.15
N THR A 62 -4.99 -0.15 -5.78
CA THR A 62 -6.43 0.03 -5.56
C THR A 62 -6.80 -0.36 -4.12
N ASP A 63 -8.05 -0.13 -3.71
CA ASP A 63 -8.49 -0.52 -2.36
C ASP A 63 -8.38 -2.05 -2.17
N GLU A 64 -8.82 -2.82 -3.18
CA GLU A 64 -8.78 -4.28 -3.15
C GLU A 64 -7.35 -4.83 -3.17
N GLU A 65 -6.45 -4.19 -3.92
CA GLU A 65 -5.03 -4.57 -3.94
C GLU A 65 -4.34 -4.26 -2.60
N ALA A 66 -4.73 -3.16 -1.94
CA ALA A 66 -4.23 -2.83 -0.61
C ALA A 66 -4.74 -3.82 0.45
N ASP A 67 -5.99 -4.25 0.36
CA ASP A 67 -6.58 -5.27 1.23
C ASP A 67 -5.90 -6.64 1.06
N GLU A 68 -5.58 -7.03 -0.17
CA GLU A 68 -4.86 -8.27 -0.42
C GLU A 68 -3.40 -8.16 0.06
N ALA A 69 -2.70 -7.06 -0.25
CA ALA A 69 -1.31 -6.87 0.16
C ALA A 69 -1.15 -6.85 1.68
N VAL A 70 -2.07 -6.20 2.42
CA VAL A 70 -2.01 -6.19 3.88
C VAL A 70 -2.30 -7.58 4.45
N ARG A 71 -3.21 -8.34 3.83
CA ARG A 71 -3.50 -9.72 4.23
C ARG A 71 -2.27 -10.61 4.07
N GLU A 72 -1.63 -10.58 2.90
CA GLU A 72 -0.42 -11.36 2.62
C GLU A 72 0.70 -11.00 3.61
N TYR A 73 0.94 -9.71 3.84
CA TYR A 73 1.94 -9.25 4.81
C TYR A 73 1.65 -9.79 6.22
N ILE A 74 0.40 -9.71 6.67
CA ILE A 74 -0.02 -10.20 7.99
C ILE A 74 0.18 -11.72 8.08
N GLU A 75 -0.13 -12.48 7.02
CA GLU A 75 0.09 -13.93 6.97
C GLU A 75 1.56 -14.31 7.10
N GLU A 76 2.46 -13.56 6.46
CA GLU A 76 3.91 -13.79 6.54
C GLU A 76 4.51 -13.36 7.90
N THR A 77 3.79 -12.52 8.66
CA THR A 77 4.32 -11.86 9.87
C THR A 77 3.53 -12.12 11.14
N VAL A 78 2.62 -13.11 11.19
CA VAL A 78 1.87 -13.51 12.39
C VAL A 78 2.78 -13.66 13.62
N TRP A 79 3.97 -14.21 13.44
CA TRP A 79 4.95 -14.37 14.52
C TRP A 79 5.42 -13.07 15.17
N ALA A 80 5.30 -11.92 14.50
CA ALA A 80 5.73 -10.62 15.00
C ALA A 80 4.65 -9.93 15.87
N PHE A 81 3.40 -10.41 15.84
CA PHE A 81 2.32 -9.83 16.63
C PHE A 81 2.54 -10.00 18.13
N SER A 82 1.94 -9.09 18.91
CA SER A 82 2.03 -9.17 20.35
C SER A 82 1.40 -10.47 20.88
N PRO A 83 2.00 -11.12 21.90
CA PRO A 83 1.44 -12.34 22.49
C PRO A 83 0.00 -12.17 23.01
N SER A 84 -0.36 -10.97 23.48
CA SER A 84 -1.72 -10.67 23.93
C SER A 84 -2.72 -10.62 22.78
N PHE A 85 -2.31 -10.11 21.62
CA PHE A 85 -3.16 -10.12 20.42
C PHE A 85 -3.36 -11.54 19.91
N LEU A 86 -2.27 -12.29 19.77
CA LEU A 86 -2.32 -13.70 19.38
C LEU A 86 -3.15 -14.57 20.35
N GLN A 87 -3.12 -14.28 21.65
CA GLN A 87 -3.94 -15.00 22.64
C GLN A 87 -5.45 -14.86 22.36
N ILE A 88 -5.91 -13.69 21.90
CA ILE A 88 -7.33 -13.45 21.58
C ILE A 88 -7.78 -14.35 20.42
N HIS A 89 -6.92 -14.46 19.40
CA HIS A 89 -7.23 -15.14 18.14
C HIS A 89 -6.93 -16.65 18.12
N THR A 90 -6.00 -17.10 18.95
CA THR A 90 -5.65 -18.52 19.10
C THR A 90 -6.36 -19.19 20.29
N GLY A 91 -6.64 -18.43 21.35
CA GLY A 91 -7.06 -18.96 22.66
C GLY A 91 -5.93 -19.60 23.47
N VAL A 92 -4.68 -19.47 23.03
CA VAL A 92 -3.49 -19.98 23.73
C VAL A 92 -2.97 -18.90 24.69
N ASP A 93 -2.46 -19.31 25.87
CA ASP A 93 -1.90 -18.38 26.84
C ASP A 93 -0.71 -17.58 26.27
N SER A 94 -0.68 -16.28 26.54
CA SER A 94 0.38 -15.38 26.06
C SER A 94 1.80 -15.80 26.46
N ASN A 95 2.01 -16.51 27.58
CA ASN A 95 3.35 -17.00 27.92
C ASN A 95 3.75 -18.20 27.05
N THR A 96 2.79 -19.06 26.69
CA THR A 96 3.04 -20.15 25.74
C THR A 96 3.32 -19.58 24.34
N ILE A 97 2.59 -18.55 23.91
CA ILE A 97 2.86 -17.86 22.64
C ILE A 97 4.27 -17.26 22.64
N LYS A 98 4.67 -16.56 23.72
CA LYS A 98 6.05 -16.07 23.86
C LYS A 98 7.08 -17.18 23.74
N GLN A 99 6.81 -18.35 24.29
CA GLN A 99 7.73 -19.49 24.16
C GLN A 99 7.85 -19.93 22.70
N ILE A 100 6.73 -20.03 21.96
CA ILE A 100 6.72 -20.36 20.54
C ILE A 100 7.52 -19.32 19.74
N GLN A 101 7.25 -18.03 19.94
CA GLN A 101 7.98 -16.94 19.25
C GLN A 101 9.49 -16.94 19.57
N ASN A 102 9.88 -17.33 20.78
CA ASN A 102 11.29 -17.39 21.20
C ASN A 102 11.97 -18.73 20.89
N THR A 103 11.24 -19.71 20.38
CA THR A 103 11.88 -20.98 20.01
C THR A 103 12.76 -20.78 18.77
N GLN A 104 13.92 -21.46 18.73
CA GLN A 104 14.71 -21.62 17.50
C GLN A 104 14.04 -22.61 16.53
N LEU A 105 12.70 -22.67 16.50
CA LEU A 105 11.99 -23.46 15.50
C LEU A 105 12.24 -22.81 14.13
N ASP A 106 12.38 -23.65 13.11
CA ASP A 106 12.64 -23.18 11.75
C ASP A 106 11.44 -22.39 11.16
N SER A 107 10.26 -22.44 11.80
CA SER A 107 9.06 -21.71 11.36
C SER A 107 8.05 -21.45 12.50
N PRO A 108 8.28 -20.46 13.39
CA PRO A 108 7.30 -20.06 14.40
C PRO A 108 6.03 -19.48 13.77
N ASN A 109 6.13 -18.90 12.57
CA ASN A 109 5.01 -18.34 11.85
C ASN A 109 3.97 -19.41 11.48
N GLU A 110 4.38 -20.50 10.82
CA GLU A 110 3.48 -21.60 10.44
C GLU A 110 2.71 -22.16 11.64
N VAL A 111 3.38 -22.32 12.78
CA VAL A 111 2.76 -22.83 14.01
C VAL A 111 1.70 -21.88 14.53
N LEU A 112 1.99 -20.58 14.58
CA LEU A 112 1.05 -19.58 15.09
C LEU A 112 -0.13 -19.38 14.13
N THR A 113 0.13 -19.32 12.82
CA THR A 113 -0.91 -19.23 11.79
C THR A 113 -1.88 -20.40 11.87
N ALA A 114 -1.37 -21.63 12.04
CA ALA A 114 -2.21 -22.82 12.20
C ALA A 114 -3.06 -22.84 13.48
N MET A 115 -2.75 -22.00 14.48
CA MET A 115 -3.53 -21.87 15.71
C MET A 115 -4.63 -20.81 15.61
N ILE A 116 -4.60 -19.94 14.61
CA ILE A 116 -5.63 -18.92 14.38
C ILE A 116 -6.90 -19.62 13.86
N LYS A 117 -8.04 -19.31 14.49
CA LYS A 117 -9.32 -19.98 14.18
C LYS A 117 -10.03 -19.37 12.96
N ASP A 118 -9.92 -18.06 12.83
CA ASP A 118 -10.54 -17.26 11.78
C ASP A 118 -9.51 -16.23 11.34
N PHE A 119 -8.87 -16.49 10.20
CA PHE A 119 -7.79 -15.65 9.72
C PHE A 119 -8.31 -14.33 9.12
N ASP A 120 -9.53 -14.34 8.58
CA ASP A 120 -10.15 -13.12 8.03
C ASP A 120 -10.46 -12.15 9.17
N TRP A 121 -11.02 -12.65 10.27
CA TRP A 121 -11.23 -11.83 11.47
C TRP A 121 -9.92 -11.34 12.09
N PHE A 122 -8.87 -12.16 12.08
CA PHE A 122 -7.54 -11.76 12.55
C PHE A 122 -6.99 -10.56 11.76
N VAL A 123 -7.08 -10.61 10.43
CA VAL A 123 -6.65 -9.53 9.53
C VAL A 123 -7.49 -8.27 9.75
N GLU A 124 -8.81 -8.40 9.82
CA GLU A 124 -9.71 -7.27 10.07
C GLU A 124 -9.40 -6.59 11.41
N ASP A 125 -9.18 -7.35 12.48
CA ASP A 125 -8.88 -6.82 13.81
C ASP A 125 -7.51 -6.13 13.86
N ALA A 126 -6.51 -6.69 13.16
CA ALA A 126 -5.18 -6.10 13.04
C ALA A 126 -5.23 -4.76 12.30
N VAL A 127 -5.91 -4.71 11.14
CA VAL A 127 -6.08 -3.47 10.36
C VAL A 127 -6.94 -2.45 11.12
N CYS A 128 -7.94 -2.87 11.87
CA CYS A 128 -8.75 -1.97 12.70
C CYS A 128 -7.94 -1.31 13.82
N CYS A 129 -6.97 -2.04 14.40
CA CYS A 129 -6.13 -1.53 15.47
C CYS A 129 -5.02 -0.61 14.97
N ASP A 130 -4.30 -1.01 13.92
CA ASP A 130 -3.05 -0.37 13.50
C ASP A 130 -3.13 0.31 12.11
N GLY A 131 -4.15 0.01 11.31
CA GLY A 131 -4.31 0.51 9.93
C GLY A 131 -3.38 -0.18 8.92
N ARG A 132 -3.72 -0.14 7.61
CA ARG A 132 -2.88 -0.76 6.56
C ARG A 132 -1.51 -0.08 6.43
N GLY A 133 -1.44 1.23 6.69
CA GLY A 133 -0.20 2.01 6.71
C GLY A 133 0.86 1.43 7.65
N HIS A 134 0.47 0.93 8.83
CA HIS A 134 1.40 0.28 9.76
C HIS A 134 2.13 -0.92 9.15
N PHE A 135 1.43 -1.70 8.33
CA PHE A 135 1.94 -2.92 7.72
C PHE A 135 2.65 -2.65 6.38
N LEU A 136 2.10 -1.78 5.55
CA LEU A 136 2.54 -1.57 4.17
C LEU A 136 3.51 -0.39 3.98
N ALA A 137 3.46 0.64 4.84
CA ALA A 137 4.34 1.81 4.74
C ALA A 137 5.49 1.71 5.76
N GLN A 138 6.59 1.06 5.36
CA GLN A 138 7.74 0.83 6.23
C GLN A 138 8.47 2.12 6.66
N TYR A 139 8.32 3.20 5.87
CA TYR A 139 9.03 4.45 6.12
C TYR A 139 8.31 5.38 7.09
N ASP A 140 7.03 5.67 6.82
CA ASP A 140 6.24 6.66 7.58
C ASP A 140 5.04 6.06 8.33
N HIS A 141 4.71 4.79 8.08
CA HIS A 141 3.55 4.09 8.64
C HIS A 141 2.19 4.71 8.29
N GLU A 142 2.13 5.54 7.25
CA GLU A 142 0.91 6.26 6.86
C GLU A 142 0.28 5.65 5.60
N GLU A 143 -1.05 5.59 5.59
CA GLU A 143 -1.83 5.32 4.39
C GLU A 143 -2.23 6.65 3.75
N ASN A 144 -1.70 6.93 2.56
CA ASN A 144 -2.09 8.08 1.77
C ASN A 144 -3.05 7.66 0.67
N TYR A 145 -3.88 8.59 0.18
CA TYR A 145 -4.74 8.31 -0.97
C TYR A 145 -4.90 9.52 -1.89
N VAL A 146 -5.13 9.25 -3.17
CA VAL A 146 -5.43 10.24 -4.19
C VAL A 146 -6.62 9.76 -5.02
N SER A 147 -7.58 10.66 -5.26
CA SER A 147 -8.71 10.42 -6.14
C SER A 147 -8.69 11.36 -7.35
N PHE A 148 -8.92 10.83 -8.54
CA PHE A 148 -9.03 11.61 -9.77
C PHE A 148 -9.99 10.98 -10.78
N SER A 149 -10.38 11.74 -11.80
CA SER A 149 -11.16 11.21 -12.91
C SER A 149 -10.22 10.60 -13.95
N ASN A 150 -10.39 9.33 -14.28
CA ASN A 150 -9.64 8.68 -15.35
C ASN A 150 -10.15 9.07 -16.74
N GLU A 151 -9.56 8.48 -17.80
CA GLU A 151 -9.88 8.80 -19.20
C GLU A 151 -11.33 8.48 -19.58
N GLU A 152 -11.95 7.53 -18.89
CA GLU A 152 -13.35 7.15 -19.09
C GLU A 152 -14.32 8.09 -18.34
N GLY A 153 -13.80 9.07 -17.60
CA GLY A 153 -14.59 9.96 -16.76
C GLY A 153 -15.01 9.33 -15.43
N LYS A 154 -14.47 8.15 -15.07
CA LYS A 154 -14.75 7.48 -13.80
C LYS A 154 -13.84 8.05 -12.71
N ASN A 155 -14.40 8.33 -11.53
CA ASN A 155 -13.61 8.65 -10.37
C ASN A 155 -12.94 7.38 -9.83
N VAL A 156 -11.62 7.38 -9.76
CA VAL A 156 -10.79 6.29 -9.24
C VAL A 156 -9.99 6.79 -8.05
N THR A 157 -9.74 5.92 -7.09
CA THR A 157 -8.92 6.19 -5.89
C THR A 157 -7.80 5.18 -5.83
N TYR A 158 -6.60 5.66 -5.55
CA TYR A 158 -5.42 4.85 -5.31
C TYR A 158 -4.85 5.18 -3.93
N PHE A 159 -4.38 4.14 -3.25
CA PHE A 159 -3.70 4.20 -1.95
C PHE A 159 -2.20 4.09 -2.14
N ILE A 160 -1.46 4.88 -1.38
CA ILE A 160 -0.03 5.11 -1.57
C ILE A 160 0.68 4.89 -0.24
N TYR A 161 1.66 4.00 -0.25
CA TYR A 161 2.44 3.60 0.93
C TYR A 161 3.91 3.81 0.64
N ARG A 162 4.63 4.46 1.55
CA ARG A 162 6.05 4.73 1.38
C ARG A 162 6.89 3.65 2.07
N VAL A 163 7.78 3.00 1.31
CA VAL A 163 8.58 1.87 1.80
C VAL A 163 10.07 2.22 2.04
N ASP A 164 10.59 3.33 1.49
CA ASP A 164 11.96 3.86 1.75
C ASP A 164 12.01 5.41 1.80
#